data_AF-A0A1K1SBV0-F1
#
_entry.id   AF-A0A1K1SBV0-F1
#
_cell.length_a   1.000
_cell.length_b   1.000
_cell.length_c   1.000
_cell.angle_alpha   90.00
_cell.angle_beta   90.00
_cell.angle_gamma   90.00
#
_symmetry.space_group_name_H-M   'P 1'
#
loop_
_entity.id
_entity.type
_entity.pdbx_description
1 polymer ?
#
loop_
_entity_poly.entity_id
_entity_poly.type
_entity_poly.pdbx_seq_one_letter_code
_entity_poly.pdbx_strand_id
1 'polypeptide(L)'
;MKNACLYTFFVFTTICCKNAIKPAIAAREVKRVRVDSFPVNNLDKLEVKEPNFYLKASKEKNGGICLKYHYHMKGRDTYKECRFQYFDYSNVVFPDTSMGIISGNAFRQSNYYLVRDSILILPLIGMSNFLSIYIINLESQRVLVNDLRTSLSLVWINEKNMDFLITDTPSYIDDTTYLYKVNKYKIEGTELTFVKEYSAHLSINRKDDLEVNYKMARRFFLN
;
A
#
# COMPACT_ATOMS: atom_id res chain seq x y z
N MET A 1 -29.61 41.15 38.00
CA MET A 1 -30.71 40.58 37.21
C MET A 1 -30.85 41.37 35.91
N LYS A 2 -30.73 40.66 34.78
CA LYS A 2 -31.32 40.90 33.44
C LYS A 2 -31.27 42.29 32.77
N ASN A 3 -30.56 42.28 31.63
CA ASN A 3 -30.87 42.87 30.30
C ASN A 3 -30.95 44.42 30.23
N ALA A 4 -30.61 45.11 29.14
CA ALA A 4 -30.54 44.74 27.74
C ALA A 4 -29.67 45.74 26.93
N CYS A 5 -29.35 45.32 25.71
CA CYS A 5 -29.15 46.13 24.50
C CYS A 5 -28.00 47.15 24.47
N LEU A 6 -26.97 46.86 23.68
CA LEU A 6 -26.43 47.88 22.78
C LEU A 6 -26.33 47.31 21.36
N TYR A 7 -27.04 48.00 20.46
CA TYR A 7 -27.00 47.84 19.03
C TYR A 7 -25.67 48.36 18.48
N THR A 8 -25.06 47.61 17.56
CA THR A 8 -24.21 48.22 16.53
C THR A 8 -24.43 47.51 15.21
N PHE A 9 -25.13 48.22 14.33
CA PHE A 9 -25.14 48.02 12.88
C PHE A 9 -23.73 48.27 12.34
N PHE A 10 -23.18 47.34 11.55
CA PHE A 10 -22.19 47.68 10.54
C PHE A 10 -22.47 46.91 9.24
N VAL A 11 -23.16 47.65 8.36
CA VAL A 11 -23.18 47.70 6.90
C VAL A 11 -22.40 46.61 6.15
N PHE A 12 -23.16 45.84 5.35
CA PHE A 12 -22.68 45.11 4.19
C PHE A 12 -22.15 46.09 3.12
N THR A 13 -20.88 45.99 2.77
CA THR A 13 -20.40 46.40 1.46
C THR A 13 -19.80 45.20 0.76
N THR A 14 -20.58 44.64 -0.17
CA THR A 14 -20.17 43.69 -1.18
C THR A 14 -19.15 44.34 -2.13
N ILE A 15 -17.90 43.87 -2.11
CA ILE A 15 -17.03 43.97 -3.28
C ILE A 15 -16.83 42.56 -3.82
N CYS A 16 -17.55 42.32 -4.90
CA CYS A 16 -17.42 41.18 -5.78
C CYS A 16 -16.05 41.25 -6.48
N CYS A 17 -15.12 40.39 -6.11
CA CYS A 17 -14.01 40.00 -6.99
C CYS A 17 -14.08 38.50 -7.20
N LYS A 18 -14.91 38.11 -8.18
CA LYS A 18 -14.77 36.84 -8.90
C LYS A 18 -13.38 36.83 -9.56
N ASN A 19 -12.40 36.21 -8.91
CA ASN A 19 -11.28 35.61 -9.61
C ASN A 19 -11.28 34.13 -9.27
N ALA A 20 -11.87 33.37 -10.19
CA ALA A 20 -11.78 31.93 -10.22
C ALA A 20 -10.30 31.55 -10.44
N ILE A 21 -9.56 31.41 -9.35
CA ILE A 21 -8.28 30.73 -9.36
C ILE A 21 -8.62 29.25 -9.51
N LYS A 22 -8.64 28.77 -10.75
CA LYS A 22 -8.49 27.34 -11.02
C LYS A 22 -7.21 26.90 -10.31
N PRO A 23 -7.24 25.94 -9.38
CA PRO A 23 -6.00 25.29 -8.99
C PRO A 23 -5.53 24.55 -10.24
N ALA A 24 -4.45 25.05 -10.84
CA ALA A 24 -3.67 24.30 -11.79
C ALA A 24 -3.19 23.05 -11.05
N ILE A 25 -3.86 21.93 -11.31
CA ILE A 25 -3.38 20.61 -10.94
C ILE A 25 -2.11 20.45 -11.76
N ALA A 26 -0.96 20.77 -11.15
CA ALA A 26 0.33 20.34 -11.62
C ALA A 26 0.37 18.81 -11.45
N ALA A 27 -0.30 18.10 -12.36
CA ALA A 27 0.03 16.73 -12.67
C ALA A 27 1.45 16.80 -13.22
N ARG A 28 2.43 16.64 -12.34
CA ARG A 28 3.82 16.41 -12.74
C ARG A 28 3.75 15.20 -13.65
N GLU A 29 4.04 15.40 -14.95
CA GLU A 29 4.03 14.34 -15.95
C GLU A 29 4.79 13.15 -15.40
N VAL A 30 4.05 12.12 -14.98
CA VAL A 30 4.62 10.80 -14.75
C VAL A 30 5.00 10.34 -16.14
N LYS A 31 6.29 10.49 -16.45
CA LYS A 31 6.92 9.91 -17.63
C LYS A 31 6.30 8.53 -17.82
N ARG A 32 5.62 8.30 -18.96
CA ARG A 32 5.04 7.01 -19.32
C ARG A 32 6.17 5.99 -19.37
N VAL A 33 6.48 5.41 -18.22
CA VAL A 33 7.21 4.15 -18.15
C VAL A 33 6.16 3.12 -18.52
N ARG A 34 6.20 2.67 -19.78
CA ARG A 34 5.69 1.32 -20.06
C ARG A 34 6.38 0.44 -19.04
N VAL A 35 5.60 -0.22 -18.17
CA VAL A 35 6.11 -1.28 -17.30
C VAL A 35 6.35 -2.51 -18.19
N ASP A 36 7.21 -2.33 -19.20
CA ASP A 36 7.87 -3.43 -19.87
C ASP A 36 9.04 -3.76 -18.96
N SER A 37 8.95 -4.90 -18.29
CA SER A 37 9.91 -5.45 -17.32
C SER A 37 10.08 -4.65 -16.02
N PHE A 38 9.84 -5.33 -14.89
CA PHE A 38 10.34 -4.90 -13.60
C PHE A 38 11.86 -4.71 -13.73
N PRO A 39 12.43 -3.52 -13.51
CA PRO A 39 13.88 -3.38 -13.46
C PRO A 39 14.38 -4.29 -12.33
N VAL A 40 15.34 -5.15 -12.66
CA VAL A 40 15.79 -6.23 -11.80
C VAL A 40 17.17 -5.89 -11.25
N ASN A 41 17.21 -5.25 -10.07
CA ASN A 41 18.44 -5.20 -9.30
C ASN A 41 18.33 -6.20 -8.13
N ASN A 42 18.77 -7.44 -8.39
CA ASN A 42 18.94 -8.52 -7.42
C ASN A 42 17.62 -9.11 -6.85
N LEU A 43 16.92 -9.92 -7.66
CA LEU A 43 15.64 -10.58 -7.33
C LEU A 43 15.65 -11.42 -6.04
N ASP A 44 16.83 -11.78 -5.54
CA ASP A 44 16.98 -12.72 -4.42
C ASP A 44 16.97 -12.04 -3.05
N LYS A 45 16.98 -10.70 -2.99
CA LYS A 45 16.94 -9.98 -1.71
C LYS A 45 16.27 -8.62 -1.77
N LEU A 46 15.63 -8.25 -0.66
CA LEU A 46 15.30 -6.89 -0.27
C LEU A 46 16.33 -6.40 0.74
N GLU A 47 16.86 -5.19 0.58
CA GLU A 47 17.72 -4.56 1.60
C GLU A 47 17.39 -3.07 1.72
N VAL A 48 17.10 -2.64 2.95
CA VAL A 48 16.71 -1.28 3.32
C VAL A 48 17.61 -0.82 4.46
N LYS A 49 18.20 0.36 4.31
CA LYS A 49 19.08 1.01 5.29
C LYS A 49 18.62 2.43 5.53
N GLU A 50 17.99 2.66 6.66
CA GLU A 50 17.59 3.96 7.17
C GLU A 50 18.31 4.23 8.50
N PRO A 51 18.41 5.49 8.95
CA PRO A 51 19.21 5.84 10.14
C PRO A 51 18.89 5.03 11.40
N ASN A 52 17.62 4.64 11.61
CA ASN A 52 17.16 3.91 12.79
C ASN A 52 16.52 2.55 12.44
N PHE A 53 16.61 2.12 11.19
CA PHE A 53 15.96 0.92 10.70
C PHE A 53 16.80 0.21 9.64
N TYR A 54 17.03 -1.09 9.86
CA TYR A 54 17.63 -1.97 8.87
C TYR A 54 16.67 -3.12 8.63
N LEU A 55 16.47 -3.46 7.35
CA LEU A 55 15.75 -4.65 6.94
C LEU A 55 16.50 -5.31 5.82
N LYS A 56 16.69 -6.62 5.93
CA LYS A 56 17.16 -7.46 4.85
C LYS A 56 16.32 -8.72 4.81
N ALA A 57 15.60 -8.91 3.72
CA ALA A 57 14.95 -10.18 3.42
C ALA A 57 15.74 -10.85 2.30
N SER A 58 16.04 -12.14 2.43
CA SER A 58 16.77 -12.89 1.42
C SER A 58 16.25 -14.31 1.28
N LYS A 59 16.25 -14.81 0.05
CA LYS A 59 15.91 -16.19 -0.28
C LYS A 59 16.95 -17.16 0.29
N GLU A 60 16.49 -18.27 0.87
CA GLU A 60 17.30 -19.42 1.30
C GLU A 60 17.13 -20.60 0.33
N LYS A 61 18.05 -21.58 0.40
CA LYS A 61 18.17 -22.68 -0.58
C LYS A 61 16.92 -23.56 -0.74
N ASN A 62 16.05 -23.63 0.29
CA ASN A 62 14.90 -24.53 0.33
C ASN A 62 13.55 -23.81 0.19
N GLY A 63 13.53 -22.64 -0.46
CA GLY A 63 12.32 -21.80 -0.49
C GLY A 63 12.05 -21.07 0.83
N GLY A 64 12.97 -21.16 1.79
CA GLY A 64 12.94 -20.36 3.00
C GLY A 64 13.22 -18.89 2.71
N ILE A 65 12.73 -18.02 3.58
CA ILE A 65 13.07 -16.60 3.61
C ILE A 65 13.72 -16.31 4.95
N CYS A 66 14.90 -15.68 4.90
CA CYS A 66 15.57 -15.15 6.08
C CYS A 66 15.35 -13.64 6.14
N LEU A 67 14.75 -13.18 7.23
CA LEU A 67 14.53 -11.77 7.55
C LEU A 67 15.49 -11.35 8.67
N LYS A 68 16.42 -10.47 8.36
CA LYS A 68 17.35 -9.83 9.29
C LYS A 68 16.95 -8.38 9.45
N TYR A 69 16.81 -7.90 10.67
CA TYR A 69 16.38 -6.53 10.89
C TYR A 69 16.93 -5.95 12.19
N HIS A 70 17.20 -4.66 12.13
CA HIS A 70 17.50 -3.82 13.28
C HIS A 70 16.40 -2.77 13.37
N TYR A 71 15.79 -2.63 14.52
CA TYR A 71 14.79 -1.59 14.74
C TYR A 71 14.96 -0.99 16.12
N HIS A 72 14.89 0.34 16.17
CA HIS A 72 14.93 1.10 17.41
C HIS A 72 13.49 1.30 17.91
N MET A 73 13.03 0.43 18.82
CA MET A 73 11.71 0.57 19.44
C MET A 73 11.84 0.86 20.93
N LYS A 74 11.19 1.94 21.39
CA LYS A 74 11.10 2.31 22.82
C LYS A 74 12.49 2.38 23.52
N GLY A 75 13.51 2.90 22.83
CA GLY A 75 14.87 3.03 23.37
C GLY A 75 15.69 1.73 23.41
N ARG A 76 15.24 0.67 22.75
CA ARG A 76 16.00 -0.58 22.61
C ARG A 76 16.45 -0.78 21.17
N ASP A 77 17.76 -0.83 20.98
CA ASP A 77 18.38 -1.29 19.75
C ASP A 77 18.42 -2.81 19.77
N THR A 78 17.57 -3.44 18.95
CA THR A 78 17.52 -4.90 18.86
C THR A 78 17.79 -5.34 17.44
N TYR A 79 18.82 -6.17 17.31
CA TYR A 79 19.03 -6.95 16.10
C TYR A 79 18.29 -8.28 16.23
N LYS A 80 17.44 -8.59 15.25
CA LYS A 80 16.69 -9.84 15.20
C LYS A 80 16.83 -10.51 13.86
N GLU A 81 16.63 -11.82 13.91
CA GLU A 81 16.60 -12.68 12.74
C GLU A 81 15.37 -13.58 12.85
N CYS A 82 14.61 -13.70 11.76
CA CYS A 82 13.45 -14.56 11.67
C CYS A 82 13.55 -15.36 10.37
N ARG A 83 13.18 -16.64 10.42
CA ARG A 83 13.13 -17.52 9.25
C ARG A 83 11.73 -18.08 9.12
N PHE A 84 11.23 -18.12 7.90
CA PHE A 84 9.92 -18.69 7.58
C PHE A 84 9.92 -19.27 6.18
N GLN A 85 8.96 -20.16 5.91
CA GLN A 85 8.85 -20.79 4.60
C GLN A 85 8.03 -19.93 3.64
N TYR A 86 8.47 -19.90 2.38
CA TYR A 86 7.65 -19.44 1.29
C TYR A 86 6.67 -20.55 0.84
N PHE A 87 5.50 -20.15 0.35
CA PHE A 87 4.49 -21.10 -0.13
C PHE A 87 5.01 -21.89 -1.35
N ASP A 88 4.79 -23.21 -1.32
CA ASP A 88 5.03 -24.18 -2.41
C ASP A 88 6.33 -23.98 -3.21
N TYR A 89 7.48 -24.29 -2.60
CA TYR A 89 8.81 -24.59 -3.21
C TYR A 89 9.21 -23.81 -4.47
N SER A 90 8.74 -22.57 -4.61
CA SER A 90 8.85 -21.82 -5.85
C SER A 90 9.89 -20.72 -5.75
N ASN A 91 10.28 -20.18 -6.90
CA ASN A 91 11.19 -19.05 -6.93
C ASN A 91 10.51 -17.82 -6.35
N VAL A 92 10.93 -17.43 -5.15
CA VAL A 92 10.61 -16.13 -4.55
C VAL A 92 11.35 -15.03 -5.31
N VAL A 93 10.63 -13.98 -5.64
CA VAL A 93 11.20 -12.74 -6.14
C VAL A 93 10.81 -11.60 -5.22
N PHE A 94 11.80 -10.80 -4.83
CA PHE A 94 11.61 -9.52 -4.13
C PHE A 94 11.45 -8.41 -5.18
N PRO A 95 10.23 -7.91 -5.43
CA PRO A 95 10.01 -6.84 -6.39
C PRO A 95 10.58 -5.49 -5.89
N ASP A 96 11.16 -4.70 -6.80
CA ASP A 96 11.61 -3.34 -6.50
C ASP A 96 10.44 -2.38 -6.18
N THR A 97 9.23 -2.73 -6.62
CA THR A 97 8.01 -1.98 -6.34
C THR A 97 6.83 -2.95 -6.30
N SER A 98 6.13 -2.99 -5.17
CA SER A 98 4.98 -3.89 -4.95
C SER A 98 3.84 -3.25 -4.15
N MET A 99 4.00 -1.97 -3.82
CA MET A 99 3.00 -1.22 -3.08
C MET A 99 2.84 0.22 -3.56
N GLY A 100 1.63 0.72 -3.44
CA GLY A 100 1.30 2.14 -3.55
C GLY A 100 0.78 2.67 -2.20
N ILE A 101 1.54 3.57 -1.57
CA ILE A 101 1.22 4.14 -0.26
C ILE A 101 0.62 5.52 -0.47
N ILE A 102 -0.66 5.66 -0.15
CA ILE A 102 -1.42 6.90 -0.28
C ILE A 102 -1.21 7.75 0.97
N SER A 103 -0.70 8.95 0.74
CA SER A 103 -0.40 9.97 1.76
C SER A 103 -1.11 11.26 1.37
N GLY A 104 -2.32 11.45 1.88
CA GLY A 104 -3.16 12.60 1.57
C GLY A 104 -3.54 12.65 0.10
N ASN A 105 -2.98 13.61 -0.65
CA ASN A 105 -3.33 13.82 -2.06
C ASN A 105 -2.39 13.17 -3.09
N ALA A 106 -1.33 12.51 -2.63
CA ALA A 106 -0.36 11.84 -3.47
C ALA A 106 -0.21 10.38 -3.04
N PHE A 107 0.58 9.63 -3.80
CA PHE A 107 1.08 8.34 -3.37
C PHE A 107 2.57 8.22 -3.64
N ARG A 108 3.23 7.37 -2.88
CA ARG A 108 4.61 6.92 -3.10
C ARG A 108 4.62 5.41 -3.34
N GLN A 109 5.62 4.94 -4.06
CA GLN A 109 5.82 3.51 -4.28
C GLN A 109 6.87 2.98 -3.31
N SER A 110 6.72 1.71 -2.93
CA SER A 110 7.66 0.99 -2.08
C SER A 110 7.56 -0.52 -2.37
N ASN A 111 8.49 -1.29 -1.83
CA ASN A 111 8.51 -2.74 -1.86
C ASN A 111 8.12 -3.38 -0.51
N TYR A 112 7.99 -2.59 0.56
CA TYR A 112 7.49 -3.02 1.87
C TYR A 112 6.82 -1.86 2.62
N TYR A 113 5.94 -2.19 3.57
CA TYR A 113 5.32 -1.22 4.49
C TYR A 113 5.56 -1.64 5.95
N LEU A 114 5.76 -0.67 6.83
CA LEU A 114 5.73 -0.88 8.28
C LEU A 114 4.49 -0.21 8.87
N VAL A 115 3.60 -1.01 9.44
CA VAL A 115 2.49 -0.54 10.25
C VAL A 115 2.98 -0.36 11.68
N ARG A 116 2.93 0.88 12.17
CA ARG A 116 3.30 1.25 13.56
C ARG A 116 4.67 0.69 13.99
N ASP A 117 5.62 0.67 13.06
CA ASP A 117 7.01 0.25 13.24
C ASP A 117 7.25 -1.21 13.70
N SER A 118 6.21 -2.04 13.84
CA SER A 118 6.34 -3.43 14.31
C SER A 118 5.73 -4.48 13.39
N ILE A 119 4.83 -4.11 12.49
CA ILE A 119 4.20 -5.06 11.57
C ILE A 119 4.66 -4.75 10.15
N LEU A 120 5.43 -5.68 9.59
CA LEU A 120 5.93 -5.63 8.23
C LEU A 120 4.89 -6.25 7.28
N ILE A 121 4.44 -5.46 6.31
CA ILE A 121 3.75 -5.95 5.12
C ILE A 121 4.80 -6.09 4.01
N LEU A 122 5.00 -7.31 3.55
CA LEU A 122 6.01 -7.68 2.57
C LEU A 122 5.34 -8.43 1.41
N PRO A 123 4.95 -7.74 0.34
CA PRO A 123 4.50 -8.39 -0.88
C PRO A 123 5.68 -8.95 -1.67
N LEU A 124 5.57 -10.23 -2.05
CA LEU A 124 6.56 -11.01 -2.77
C LEU A 124 5.92 -11.59 -4.03
N ILE A 125 6.64 -11.64 -5.14
CA ILE A 125 6.13 -12.30 -6.35
C ILE A 125 6.31 -13.81 -6.19
N GLY A 126 5.23 -14.55 -6.42
CA GLY A 126 5.18 -16.01 -6.33
C GLY A 126 4.84 -16.70 -7.64
N MET A 127 4.39 -17.96 -7.52
CA MET A 127 3.86 -18.73 -8.65
C MET A 127 2.72 -17.97 -9.33
N SER A 128 2.71 -18.01 -10.66
CA SER A 128 1.73 -17.34 -11.53
C SER A 128 1.80 -15.82 -11.58
N ASN A 129 2.93 -15.21 -11.18
CA ASN A 129 3.17 -13.76 -11.24
C ASN A 129 2.21 -12.92 -10.37
N PHE A 130 1.57 -13.53 -9.37
CA PHE A 130 0.79 -12.81 -8.38
C PHE A 130 1.67 -12.31 -7.24
N LEU A 131 1.28 -11.20 -6.62
CA LEU A 131 1.88 -10.73 -5.38
C LEU A 131 1.24 -11.48 -4.21
N SER A 132 2.02 -12.33 -3.55
CA SER A 132 1.70 -12.94 -2.27
C SER A 132 2.17 -12.04 -1.14
N ILE A 133 1.30 -11.80 -0.16
CA ILE A 133 1.49 -10.78 0.87
C ILE A 133 1.78 -11.48 2.19
N TYR A 134 2.98 -11.22 2.72
CA TYR A 134 3.39 -11.65 4.05
C TYR A 134 3.18 -10.51 5.04
N ILE A 135 2.46 -10.79 6.12
CA ILE A 135 2.29 -9.87 7.24
C ILE A 135 3.02 -10.47 8.43
N ILE A 136 4.04 -9.77 8.93
CA ILE A 136 4.99 -10.31 9.91
C ILE A 136 5.05 -9.35 11.10
N ASN A 137 4.87 -9.89 12.30
CA ASN A 137 5.13 -9.15 13.53
C ASN A 137 6.63 -9.28 13.88
N LEU A 138 7.36 -8.17 13.79
CA LEU A 138 8.78 -8.04 14.06
C LEU A 138 9.12 -8.11 15.57
N GLU A 139 8.17 -7.81 16.45
CA GLU A 139 8.37 -7.95 17.89
C GLU A 139 8.35 -9.44 18.29
N SER A 140 7.29 -10.15 17.88
CA SER A 140 7.11 -11.57 18.21
C SER A 140 7.80 -12.54 17.26
N GLN A 141 8.40 -12.07 16.15
CA GLN A 141 9.00 -12.89 15.09
C GLN A 141 8.01 -13.91 14.49
N ARG A 142 6.72 -13.56 14.42
CA ARG A 142 5.66 -14.45 13.89
C ARG A 142 5.12 -13.93 12.57
N VAL A 143 4.95 -14.85 11.63
CA VAL A 143 4.16 -14.60 10.41
C VAL A 143 2.69 -14.64 10.81
N LEU A 144 2.00 -13.51 10.67
CA LEU A 144 0.58 -13.38 10.96
C LEU A 144 -0.28 -13.90 9.80
N VAL A 145 0.16 -13.61 8.56
CA VAL A 145 -0.52 -14.01 7.32
C VAL A 145 0.54 -14.22 6.24
N ASN A 146 0.39 -15.25 5.40
CA ASN A 146 1.34 -15.60 4.33
C ASN A 146 0.72 -15.93 2.97
N ASP A 147 -0.62 -16.00 2.86
CA ASP A 147 -1.30 -16.43 1.63
C ASP A 147 -2.45 -15.50 1.22
N LEU A 148 -2.29 -14.20 1.47
CA LEU A 148 -3.12 -13.20 0.79
C LEU A 148 -2.47 -12.84 -0.54
N ARG A 149 -3.23 -12.94 -1.62
CA ARG A 149 -2.73 -12.66 -2.96
C ARG A 149 -3.47 -11.48 -3.56
N THR A 150 -2.80 -10.72 -4.42
CA THR A 150 -3.46 -9.71 -5.24
C THR A 150 -3.19 -9.90 -6.71
N SER A 151 -4.25 -9.72 -7.51
CA SER A 151 -4.19 -9.71 -8.97
C SER A 151 -3.82 -8.36 -9.58
N LEU A 152 -3.77 -7.31 -8.77
CA LEU A 152 -3.24 -6.02 -9.20
C LEU A 152 -1.73 -5.98 -8.98
N SER A 153 -1.07 -5.12 -9.74
CA SER A 153 0.39 -4.93 -9.69
C SER A 153 0.90 -4.32 -8.38
N LEU A 154 0.03 -3.76 -7.54
CA LEU A 154 0.40 -3.16 -6.25
C LEU A 154 -0.62 -3.49 -5.17
N VAL A 155 -0.12 -3.72 -3.96
CA VAL A 155 -0.90 -3.61 -2.73
C VAL A 155 -1.06 -2.12 -2.39
N TRP A 156 -2.30 -1.65 -2.24
CA TRP A 156 -2.53 -0.24 -1.92
C TRP A 156 -2.68 -0.07 -0.42
N ILE A 157 -1.94 0.89 0.14
CA ILE A 157 -1.96 1.24 1.57
C ILE A 157 -2.52 2.66 1.72
N ASN A 158 -3.38 2.89 2.71
CA ASN A 158 -3.70 4.24 3.15
C ASN A 158 -3.05 4.50 4.52
N GLU A 159 -2.01 5.34 4.49
CA GLU A 159 -1.12 5.62 5.62
C GLU A 159 -1.87 6.25 6.81
N LYS A 160 -2.98 6.96 6.56
CA LYS A 160 -3.74 7.63 7.61
C LYS A 160 -4.47 6.66 8.52
N ASN A 161 -5.10 5.63 7.95
CA ASN A 161 -5.97 4.71 8.69
C ASN A 161 -5.34 3.34 8.92
N MET A 162 -4.18 3.08 8.31
CA MET A 162 -3.49 1.79 8.32
C MET A 162 -4.35 0.65 7.75
N ASP A 163 -5.19 0.97 6.77
CA ASP A 163 -5.94 0.02 5.96
C ASP A 163 -5.21 -0.22 4.63
N PHE A 164 -5.46 -1.41 4.06
CA PHE A 164 -4.91 -1.77 2.77
C PHE A 164 -5.93 -2.52 1.90
N LEU A 165 -5.70 -2.47 0.59
CA LEU A 165 -6.54 -3.09 -0.42
C LEU A 165 -5.76 -4.14 -1.19
N ILE A 166 -6.40 -5.29 -1.38
CA ILE A 166 -5.96 -6.37 -2.26
C ILE A 166 -7.09 -6.73 -3.19
N THR A 167 -6.82 -7.58 -4.18
CA THR A 167 -7.82 -8.01 -5.15
C THR A 167 -7.75 -9.50 -5.42
N ASP A 168 -8.91 -10.12 -5.55
CA ASP A 168 -8.98 -11.52 -5.96
C ASP A 168 -8.64 -11.67 -7.45
N THR A 169 -8.61 -12.90 -7.94
CA THR A 169 -8.56 -13.18 -9.38
C THR A 169 -9.77 -12.54 -10.07
N PRO A 170 -9.57 -11.66 -11.07
CA PRO A 170 -10.68 -11.01 -11.74
C PRO A 170 -11.51 -12.02 -12.56
N SER A 171 -12.80 -11.77 -12.68
CA SER A 171 -13.66 -12.45 -13.64
C SER A 171 -13.84 -11.60 -14.90
N TYR A 172 -14.10 -12.25 -16.04
CA TYR A 172 -14.50 -11.54 -17.26
C TYR A 172 -15.98 -11.17 -17.15
N ILE A 173 -16.32 -9.92 -17.41
CA ILE A 173 -17.71 -9.51 -17.70
C ILE A 173 -17.97 -9.69 -19.20
N ASP A 174 -17.01 -9.27 -20.01
CA ASP A 174 -17.00 -9.35 -21.47
C ASP A 174 -15.54 -9.39 -21.99
N ASP A 175 -15.35 -9.39 -23.30
CA ASP A 175 -14.05 -9.45 -23.99
C ASP A 175 -13.16 -8.22 -23.77
N THR A 176 -13.66 -7.18 -23.09
CA THR A 176 -12.96 -5.90 -22.88
C THR A 176 -12.83 -5.51 -21.42
N THR A 177 -13.57 -6.15 -20.51
CA THR A 177 -13.73 -5.69 -19.12
C THR A 177 -13.57 -6.81 -18.10
N TYR A 178 -12.68 -6.55 -17.12
CA TYR A 178 -12.55 -7.33 -15.89
C TYR A 178 -13.44 -6.79 -14.78
N LEU A 179 -14.01 -7.69 -13.99
CA LEU A 179 -14.57 -7.43 -12.66
C LEU A 179 -13.55 -7.86 -11.60
N TYR A 180 -13.08 -6.89 -10.83
CA TYR A 180 -12.27 -7.13 -9.64
C TYR A 180 -13.14 -7.04 -8.39
N LYS A 181 -13.01 -8.04 -7.52
CA LYS A 181 -13.35 -7.91 -6.10
C LYS A 181 -12.17 -7.29 -5.38
N VAL A 182 -12.42 -6.22 -4.66
CA VAL A 182 -11.41 -5.46 -3.93
C VAL A 182 -11.67 -5.57 -2.45
N ASN A 183 -10.79 -6.28 -1.75
CA ASN A 183 -10.93 -6.58 -0.33
C ASN A 183 -10.13 -5.57 0.48
N LYS A 184 -10.81 -4.90 1.41
CA LYS A 184 -10.21 -3.95 2.35
C LYS A 184 -9.95 -4.63 3.67
N TYR A 185 -8.72 -4.52 4.12
CA TYR A 185 -8.29 -5.01 5.42
C TYR A 185 -7.72 -3.88 6.26
N LYS A 186 -7.70 -4.09 7.57
CA LYS A 186 -7.07 -3.20 8.54
C LYS A 186 -6.26 -4.02 9.52
N ILE A 187 -5.12 -3.49 9.93
CA ILE A 187 -4.32 -4.07 11.00
C ILE A 187 -4.63 -3.34 12.30
N GLU A 188 -5.18 -4.07 13.27
CA GLU A 188 -5.50 -3.56 14.61
C GLU A 188 -4.72 -4.35 15.65
N GLY A 189 -3.73 -3.70 16.27
CA GLY A 189 -2.81 -4.41 17.15
C GLY A 189 -2.01 -5.42 16.34
N THR A 190 -2.16 -6.71 16.65
CA THR A 190 -1.50 -7.83 15.95
C THR A 190 -2.45 -8.63 15.06
N GLU A 191 -3.68 -8.16 14.88
CA GLU A 191 -4.72 -8.87 14.14
C GLU A 191 -4.98 -8.21 12.79
N LEU A 192 -5.23 -9.05 11.80
CA LEU A 192 -5.73 -8.63 10.51
C LEU A 192 -7.25 -8.76 10.49
N THR A 193 -7.95 -7.64 10.25
CA THR A 193 -9.40 -7.61 10.20
C THR A 193 -9.86 -7.29 8.79
N PHE A 194 -10.75 -8.13 8.24
CA PHE A 194 -11.48 -7.79 7.03
C PHE A 194 -12.49 -6.69 7.35
N VAL A 195 -12.48 -5.62 6.55
CA VAL A 195 -13.35 -4.46 6.75
C VAL A 195 -14.55 -4.53 5.79
N LYS A 196 -14.28 -4.67 4.50
CA LYS A 196 -15.31 -4.55 3.44
C LYS A 196 -14.80 -5.08 2.10
N GLU A 197 -15.70 -5.63 1.30
CA GLU A 197 -15.49 -5.94 -0.13
C GLU A 197 -16.12 -4.83 -0.99
N TYR A 198 -15.41 -4.42 -2.03
CA TYR A 198 -15.90 -3.55 -3.09
C TYR A 198 -15.78 -4.25 -4.44
N SER A 199 -16.43 -3.68 -5.45
CA SER A 199 -16.30 -4.15 -6.84
C SER A 199 -15.75 -3.04 -7.73
N ALA A 200 -14.87 -3.39 -8.65
CA ALA A 200 -14.33 -2.48 -9.65
C ALA A 200 -14.36 -3.12 -11.05
N HIS A 201 -14.92 -2.39 -12.01
CA HIS A 201 -14.81 -2.73 -13.43
C HIS A 201 -13.60 -2.02 -14.02
N LEU A 202 -12.68 -2.79 -14.60
CA LEU A 202 -11.49 -2.27 -15.24
C LEU A 202 -11.40 -2.84 -16.65
N SER A 203 -11.16 -1.97 -17.62
CA SER A 203 -10.84 -2.40 -18.98
C SER A 203 -9.57 -3.27 -18.95
N ILE A 204 -9.56 -4.37 -19.70
CA ILE A 204 -8.46 -5.36 -19.73
C ILE A 204 -7.13 -4.67 -20.05
N ASN A 205 -7.13 -3.69 -20.94
CA ASN A 205 -5.95 -2.93 -21.34
C ASN A 205 -5.46 -1.88 -20.32
N ARG A 206 -6.16 -1.73 -19.19
CA ARG A 206 -5.86 -0.73 -18.14
C ARG A 206 -5.62 -1.34 -16.77
N LYS A 207 -5.58 -2.67 -16.64
CA LYS A 207 -5.39 -3.34 -15.33
C LYS A 207 -4.08 -2.94 -14.63
N ASP A 208 -3.04 -2.65 -15.40
CA ASP A 208 -1.72 -2.27 -14.89
C ASP A 208 -1.48 -0.74 -14.93
N ASP A 209 -2.51 0.03 -15.32
CA ASP A 209 -2.42 1.49 -15.34
C ASP A 209 -2.40 2.04 -13.92
N LEU A 210 -1.27 2.63 -13.54
CA LEU A 210 -1.02 3.12 -12.19
C LEU A 210 -1.97 4.25 -11.79
N GLU A 211 -2.34 5.13 -12.72
CA GLU A 211 -3.25 6.25 -12.45
C GLU A 211 -4.67 5.74 -12.20
N VAL A 212 -5.11 4.77 -13.00
CA VAL A 212 -6.41 4.11 -12.84
C VAL A 212 -6.47 3.37 -11.51
N ASN A 213 -5.45 2.56 -11.20
CA ASN A 213 -5.37 1.81 -9.95
C ASN A 213 -5.33 2.74 -8.73
N TYR A 214 -4.59 3.85 -8.80
CA TYR A 214 -4.56 4.85 -7.75
C TYR A 214 -5.92 5.52 -7.51
N LYS A 215 -6.60 5.95 -8.57
CA LYS A 215 -7.95 6.56 -8.47
C LYS A 215 -8.95 5.59 -7.86
N MET A 216 -8.90 4.33 -8.27
CA MET A 216 -9.73 3.27 -7.72
C MET A 216 -9.44 3.06 -6.22
N ALA A 217 -8.18 2.89 -5.84
CA ALA A 217 -7.77 2.69 -4.46
C ALA A 217 -8.23 3.84 -3.56
N ARG A 218 -8.00 5.09 -3.98
CA ARG A 218 -8.48 6.28 -3.26
C ARG A 218 -9.98 6.26 -3.02
N ARG A 219 -10.76 5.94 -4.05
CA ARG A 219 -12.22 5.88 -3.94
C ARG A 219 -12.64 4.88 -2.86
N PHE A 220 -12.00 3.72 -2.78
CA PHE A 220 -12.33 2.69 -1.81
C PHE A 220 -11.82 2.99 -0.39
N PHE A 221 -10.77 3.78 -0.23
CA PHE A 221 -10.37 4.23 1.10
C PHE A 221 -11.30 5.31 1.69
N LEU A 222 -11.98 6.09 0.84
CA LEU A 222 -12.92 7.15 1.27
C LEU A 222 -14.34 6.65 1.58
N ASN A 223 -14.68 5.40 1.20
CA ASN A 223 -16.01 4.77 1.37
C ASN A 223 -15.96 3.53 2.28
#